data_AF-A0A7X7AAT6-F1
#
_entry.id   AF-A0A7X7AAT6-F1
#
_cell.length_a   1.000
_cell.length_b   1.000
_cell.length_c   1.000
_cell.angle_alpha   90.00
_cell.angle_beta   90.00
_cell.angle_gamma   90.00
#
_symmetry.space_group_name_H-M   'P 1'
#
loop_
_entity.id
_entity.type
_entity.pdbx_description
1 polymer ?
#
loop_
_entity_poly.entity_id
_entity_poly.type
_entity_poly.pdbx_seq_one_letter_code
_entity_poly.pdbx_strand_id
1 'polypeptide(L)'
;MKKIILIITLLLSIVFMTSCNIDDGPAVDRIKAPEINISPITGKWILSSNINENTSGNSELKADLHLNKEVLFHKDGVVIGEDFSTEPTFKIKTVDAYDYLLYKYKTTPISLGIEDSNITVITILNENQYFYEFIKYGEEELIVKIEDSFYKLTKVVDEVSIDEINRYIDVEKNTIRALNIAEVNEQQSGVLLGIKIPSYDEKGQLADWKYKTIWINSLNNKIIGVYELEDLLVPRKNGFWMVKVNRIYNGLIQDEISATPLFKLSNTFTIDDDINLFASSRPNLEEDLSSVAILNNIQFVGNDYISIEKINKFDEEKKTLEVYSLDNIDEKKPINLSDLIGEDGKRIFTEGAQSVVSIDSQITLNEENVGITRKSGYWTIKGRVNFVQNDEELYKDFNIKAIPPKEMINYDSHIISWNELKMNIPETIDAFSSPNNDIIIVSTYSHLLIYNIFDGNLNTVPIAKIELPENASIVMSEWSIGRYPTIWQNEVIKNNGIELEYKID
;
A
#
# COMPACT_ATOMS: atom_id res chain seq x y z
N MET A 1 14.10 9.17 -78.34
CA MET A 1 13.67 8.03 -77.49
C MET A 1 14.64 7.76 -76.33
N LYS A 2 15.95 7.52 -76.55
CA LYS A 2 16.92 7.24 -75.47
C LYS A 2 17.03 8.33 -74.38
N LYS A 3 16.98 9.63 -74.75
CA LYS A 3 17.03 10.76 -73.78
C LYS A 3 15.78 10.84 -72.90
N ILE A 4 14.61 10.46 -73.43
CA ILE A 4 13.34 10.50 -72.70
C ILE A 4 13.30 9.33 -71.71
N ILE A 5 13.77 8.15 -72.11
CA ILE A 5 13.90 6.99 -71.23
C ILE A 5 14.86 7.28 -70.07
N LEU A 6 15.96 7.99 -70.33
CA LEU A 6 16.93 8.39 -69.30
C LEU A 6 16.32 9.37 -68.29
N ILE A 7 15.50 10.32 -68.75
CA ILE A 7 14.80 11.27 -67.87
C ILE A 7 13.75 10.54 -67.02
N ILE A 8 13.02 9.59 -67.61
CA ILE A 8 12.00 8.80 -66.88
C ILE A 8 12.68 7.91 -65.83
N THR A 9 13.80 7.27 -66.15
CA THR A 9 14.54 6.45 -65.18
C THR A 9 15.15 7.29 -64.06
N LEU A 10 15.64 8.50 -64.37
CA LEU A 10 16.12 9.44 -63.35
C LEU A 10 14.97 9.92 -62.44
N LEU A 11 13.80 10.23 -63.02
CA LEU A 11 12.62 10.63 -62.23
C LEU A 11 12.13 9.50 -61.32
N LEU A 12 12.16 8.26 -61.82
CA LEU A 12 11.77 7.07 -61.07
C LEU A 12 12.74 6.80 -59.91
N SER A 13 14.05 7.04 -60.10
CA SER A 13 15.04 6.88 -59.03
C SER A 13 14.90 7.90 -57.90
N ILE A 14 14.34 9.09 -58.16
CA ILE A 14 14.10 10.11 -57.13
C ILE A 14 12.95 9.69 -56.20
N VAL A 15 11.98 8.92 -56.70
CA VAL A 15 10.85 8.41 -55.90
C VAL A 15 11.27 7.31 -54.94
N PHE A 16 12.33 6.55 -55.24
CA PHE A 16 12.88 5.52 -54.35
C PHE A 16 13.89 6.06 -53.33
N MET A 17 14.19 7.37 -53.34
CA MET A 17 15.13 8.02 -52.41
C MET A 17 14.45 8.74 -51.25
N THR A 18 13.14 8.57 -51.03
CA THR A 18 12.51 8.98 -49.77
C THR A 18 12.88 7.97 -48.69
N SER A 19 14.00 8.19 -48.00
CA SER A 19 14.25 7.54 -46.71
C SER A 19 13.08 7.88 -45.78
N CYS A 20 12.59 6.90 -45.01
CA CYS A 20 11.75 7.21 -43.86
C CYS A 20 12.48 8.25 -43.01
N ASN A 21 11.93 9.46 -42.91
CA ASN A 21 12.24 10.32 -41.78
C ASN A 21 11.73 9.57 -40.55
N ILE A 22 12.64 8.92 -39.83
CA ILE A 22 12.38 8.46 -38.48
C ILE A 22 12.34 9.75 -37.66
N ASP A 23 11.13 10.18 -37.36
CA ASP A 23 10.84 11.33 -36.53
C ASP A 23 11.22 10.97 -35.08
N ASP A 24 12.38 11.40 -34.60
CA ASP A 24 12.95 11.08 -33.26
C ASP A 24 12.18 11.78 -32.12
N GLY A 25 10.86 11.61 -32.08
CA GLY A 25 10.01 11.92 -30.94
C GLY A 25 10.10 10.87 -29.83
N PRO A 26 9.77 11.23 -28.58
CA PRO A 26 9.90 10.36 -27.41
C PRO A 26 9.07 9.07 -27.57
N ALA A 27 9.65 7.94 -27.16
CA ALA A 27 9.13 6.58 -27.37
C ALA A 27 7.71 6.30 -26.82
N VAL A 28 7.15 7.20 -26.01
CA VAL A 28 5.83 7.06 -25.38
C VAL A 28 4.69 7.13 -26.41
N ASP A 29 4.83 7.96 -27.45
CA ASP A 29 3.77 8.15 -28.46
C ASP A 29 3.74 7.05 -29.53
N ARG A 30 4.73 6.15 -29.55
CA ARG A 30 4.81 5.01 -30.49
C ARG A 30 4.18 3.73 -29.94
N ILE A 31 3.75 3.71 -28.67
CA ILE A 31 3.09 2.54 -28.06
C ILE A 31 1.58 2.72 -28.19
N LYS A 32 1.02 2.45 -29.38
CA LYS A 32 -0.40 2.14 -29.46
C LYS A 32 -0.59 0.74 -28.90
N ALA A 33 -1.38 0.61 -27.84
CA ALA A 33 -1.85 -0.69 -27.39
C ALA A 33 -2.50 -1.43 -28.57
N PRO A 34 -2.22 -2.72 -28.78
CA PRO A 34 -2.86 -3.48 -29.85
C PRO A 34 -4.38 -3.41 -29.69
N GLU A 35 -5.09 -3.08 -30.77
CA GLU A 35 -6.55 -3.12 -30.80
C GLU A 35 -7.00 -4.58 -30.72
N ILE A 36 -7.39 -5.01 -29.52
CA ILE A 36 -7.93 -6.35 -29.27
C ILE A 36 -9.39 -6.34 -29.77
N ASN A 37 -9.61 -6.85 -30.98
CA ASN A 37 -10.94 -6.92 -31.60
C ASN A 37 -11.76 -8.15 -31.18
N ILE A 38 -11.25 -8.97 -30.25
CA ILE A 38 -11.87 -10.19 -29.74
C ILE A 38 -11.89 -10.10 -28.22
N SER A 39 -13.06 -10.15 -27.60
CA SER A 39 -13.18 -10.14 -26.14
C SER A 39 -12.35 -11.30 -25.54
N PRO A 40 -11.48 -11.06 -24.55
CA PRO A 40 -10.64 -12.12 -23.98
C PRO A 40 -11.41 -13.16 -23.18
N ILE A 41 -12.65 -12.84 -22.83
CA ILE A 41 -13.62 -13.72 -22.19
C ILE A 41 -14.96 -13.52 -22.87
N THR A 42 -15.64 -14.63 -23.16
CA THR A 42 -16.96 -14.66 -23.76
C THR A 42 -17.81 -15.71 -23.10
N GLY A 43 -19.11 -15.62 -23.31
CA GLY A 43 -20.03 -16.67 -22.97
C GLY A 43 -20.67 -16.51 -21.61
N LYS A 44 -21.31 -17.59 -21.16
CA LYS A 44 -22.05 -17.67 -19.90
C LYS A 44 -21.26 -18.51 -18.91
N TRP A 45 -21.15 -17.99 -17.71
CA TRP A 45 -20.40 -18.57 -16.61
C TRP A 45 -21.28 -18.63 -15.36
N ILE A 46 -20.97 -19.52 -14.44
CA ILE A 46 -21.68 -19.67 -13.18
C ILE A 46 -20.67 -19.62 -12.03
N LEU A 47 -20.99 -18.88 -10.96
CA LEU A 47 -20.25 -18.96 -9.69
C LEU A 47 -20.47 -20.34 -9.07
N SER A 48 -19.47 -21.21 -9.19
CA SER A 48 -19.57 -22.63 -8.86
C SER A 48 -19.16 -22.95 -7.43
N SER A 49 -18.23 -22.19 -6.84
CA SER A 49 -17.83 -22.38 -5.45
C SER A 49 -17.17 -21.14 -4.83
N ASN A 50 -17.31 -21.02 -3.51
CA ASN A 50 -16.52 -20.11 -2.69
C ASN A 50 -15.23 -20.83 -2.27
N ILE A 51 -14.08 -20.24 -2.59
CA ILE A 51 -12.77 -20.82 -2.31
C ILE A 51 -12.45 -20.75 -0.80
N ASN A 52 -12.98 -19.73 -0.10
CA ASN A 52 -12.69 -19.48 1.31
C ASN A 52 -13.43 -20.45 2.25
N GLU A 53 -14.61 -20.97 1.88
CA GLU A 53 -15.41 -21.89 2.72
C GLU A 53 -14.68 -23.22 3.03
N ASN A 54 -13.73 -23.63 2.20
CA ASN A 54 -12.98 -24.87 2.43
C ASN A 54 -11.93 -24.78 3.56
N THR A 55 -11.70 -23.60 4.15
CA THR A 55 -10.62 -23.39 5.14
C THR A 55 -11.08 -23.11 6.58
N SER A 56 -12.34 -22.72 6.80
CA SER A 56 -12.86 -22.41 8.13
C SER A 56 -13.78 -23.51 8.66
N GLY A 57 -13.24 -24.39 9.52
CA GLY A 57 -13.96 -25.48 10.17
C GLY A 57 -15.01 -25.09 11.23
N ASN A 58 -15.65 -23.92 11.14
CA ASN A 58 -16.76 -23.52 11.99
C ASN A 58 -17.50 -22.33 11.38
N SER A 59 -18.70 -22.52 10.84
CA SER A 59 -19.93 -21.88 11.32
C SER A 59 -21.12 -22.25 10.42
N GLU A 60 -22.29 -22.25 11.03
CA GLU A 60 -23.65 -22.38 10.48
C GLU A 60 -23.79 -22.00 8.99
N LEU A 61 -24.40 -22.92 8.21
CA LEU A 61 -24.83 -22.74 6.82
C LEU A 61 -25.73 -21.50 6.66
N LYS A 62 -25.12 -20.32 6.52
CA LYS A 62 -25.74 -19.24 5.75
C LYS A 62 -25.53 -19.59 4.28
N ALA A 63 -26.61 -19.72 3.53
CA ALA A 63 -26.51 -19.90 2.09
C ALA A 63 -25.78 -18.69 1.50
N ASP A 64 -24.62 -18.91 0.90
CA ASP A 64 -23.89 -17.88 0.17
C ASP A 64 -24.78 -17.40 -1.00
N LEU A 65 -25.21 -16.14 -0.93
CA LEU A 65 -26.15 -15.54 -1.87
C LEU A 65 -25.57 -15.38 -3.27
N HIS A 66 -24.25 -15.52 -3.43
CA HIS A 66 -23.57 -15.36 -4.72
C HIS A 66 -23.45 -16.69 -5.48
N LEU A 67 -23.59 -17.84 -4.82
CA LEU A 67 -23.48 -19.14 -5.48
C LEU A 67 -24.61 -19.37 -6.49
N ASN A 68 -24.25 -20.00 -7.61
CA ASN A 68 -25.13 -20.24 -8.75
C ASN A 68 -25.63 -18.97 -9.48
N LYS A 69 -25.16 -17.77 -9.12
CA LYS A 69 -25.41 -16.57 -9.92
C LYS A 69 -24.69 -16.70 -11.27
N GLU A 70 -25.36 -16.21 -12.30
CA GLU A 70 -24.86 -16.24 -13.68
C GLU A 70 -24.03 -15.00 -13.98
N VAL A 71 -22.97 -15.19 -14.75
CA VAL A 71 -22.09 -14.13 -15.24
C VAL A 71 -22.03 -14.23 -16.76
N LEU A 72 -22.32 -13.13 -17.44
CA LEU A 72 -22.41 -13.07 -18.91
C LEU A 72 -21.32 -12.15 -19.43
N PHE A 73 -20.52 -12.63 -20.38
CA PHE A 73 -19.50 -11.84 -21.06
C PHE A 73 -19.79 -11.77 -22.56
N HIS A 74 -19.90 -10.53 -23.06
CA HIS A 74 -19.97 -10.20 -24.48
C HIS A 74 -19.07 -9.00 -24.76
N LYS A 75 -18.64 -8.82 -26.01
CA LYS A 75 -17.79 -7.69 -26.41
C LYS A 75 -18.43 -6.32 -26.18
N ASP A 76 -19.76 -6.26 -26.24
CA ASP A 76 -20.57 -5.04 -26.06
C ASP A 76 -21.38 -5.05 -24.75
N GLY A 77 -21.11 -5.97 -23.84
CA GLY A 77 -21.81 -5.97 -22.56
C GLY A 77 -21.36 -7.05 -21.59
N VAL A 78 -21.42 -6.76 -20.29
CA VAL A 78 -21.07 -7.70 -19.22
C VAL A 78 -22.13 -7.62 -18.13
N VAL A 79 -22.52 -8.76 -17.56
CA VAL A 79 -23.45 -8.87 -16.42
C VAL A 79 -22.82 -9.77 -15.37
N ILE A 80 -22.76 -9.29 -14.12
CA ILE A 80 -22.23 -10.03 -12.96
C ILE A 80 -23.20 -9.83 -11.80
N GLY A 81 -24.09 -10.81 -11.57
CA GLY A 81 -25.12 -10.67 -10.53
C GLY A 81 -26.06 -9.49 -10.80
N GLU A 82 -26.00 -8.47 -9.95
CA GLU A 82 -26.79 -7.22 -10.06
C GLU A 82 -26.03 -6.10 -10.81
N ASP A 83 -24.74 -6.28 -11.05
CA ASP A 83 -23.91 -5.30 -11.75
C ASP A 83 -23.88 -5.57 -13.26
N PHE A 84 -23.81 -4.49 -14.06
CA PHE A 84 -23.67 -4.62 -15.51
C PHE A 84 -22.89 -3.46 -16.15
N SER A 85 -22.32 -3.72 -17.32
CA SER A 85 -21.69 -2.75 -18.21
C SER A 85 -22.23 -2.90 -19.63
N THR A 86 -22.55 -1.78 -20.28
CA THR A 86 -23.03 -1.73 -21.68
C THR A 86 -21.96 -1.34 -22.69
N GLU A 87 -20.81 -0.86 -22.23
CA GLU A 87 -19.66 -0.51 -23.08
C GLU A 87 -18.35 -0.98 -22.40
N PRO A 88 -18.15 -2.30 -22.24
CA PRO A 88 -17.00 -2.82 -21.53
C PRO A 88 -15.72 -2.69 -22.37
N THR A 89 -14.62 -2.32 -21.72
CA THR A 89 -13.26 -2.37 -22.31
C THR A 89 -12.41 -3.35 -21.52
N PHE A 90 -11.67 -4.22 -22.22
CA PHE A 90 -10.89 -5.29 -21.58
C PHE A 90 -9.38 -4.99 -21.63
N LYS A 91 -8.69 -5.19 -20.51
CA LYS A 91 -7.23 -5.14 -20.40
C LYS A 91 -6.73 -6.50 -19.89
N ILE A 92 -5.67 -7.02 -20.51
CA ILE A 92 -5.10 -8.33 -20.17
C ILE A 92 -3.63 -8.13 -19.81
N LYS A 93 -3.17 -8.80 -18.75
CA LYS A 93 -1.75 -8.88 -18.41
C LYS A 93 -1.42 -10.27 -17.86
N THR A 94 -0.21 -10.74 -18.12
CA THR A 94 0.36 -11.93 -17.47
C THR A 94 1.35 -11.47 -16.41
N VAL A 95 1.24 -12.02 -15.21
CA VAL A 95 2.02 -11.60 -14.03
C VAL A 95 2.48 -12.82 -13.24
N ASP A 96 3.56 -12.66 -12.46
CA ASP A 96 3.97 -13.67 -11.48
C ASP A 96 2.83 -13.88 -10.47
N ALA A 97 2.38 -15.14 -10.35
CA ALA A 97 1.21 -15.50 -9.57
C ALA A 97 1.40 -15.18 -8.09
N TYR A 98 2.59 -15.51 -7.58
CA TYR A 98 2.89 -15.37 -6.16
C TYR A 98 2.95 -13.90 -5.77
N ASP A 99 3.75 -13.10 -6.46
CA ASP A 99 3.93 -11.68 -6.16
C ASP A 99 2.61 -10.93 -6.34
N TYR A 100 1.85 -11.20 -7.42
CA TYR A 100 0.59 -10.49 -7.67
C TYR A 100 -0.45 -10.74 -6.58
N LEU A 101 -0.69 -12.01 -6.23
CA LEU A 101 -1.66 -12.39 -5.21
C LEU A 101 -1.22 -11.95 -3.81
N LEU A 102 0.07 -12.04 -3.52
CA LEU A 102 0.64 -11.62 -2.24
C LEU A 102 0.42 -10.12 -2.02
N TYR A 103 0.82 -9.27 -2.98
CA TYR A 103 0.74 -7.83 -2.79
C TYR A 103 -0.68 -7.30 -2.91
N LYS A 104 -1.42 -7.73 -3.93
CA LYS A 104 -2.76 -7.18 -4.21
C LYS A 104 -3.82 -7.71 -3.26
N TYR A 105 -3.80 -9.01 -2.99
CA TYR A 105 -4.88 -9.71 -2.30
C TYR A 105 -4.49 -10.28 -0.94
N LYS A 106 -3.22 -10.14 -0.52
CA LYS A 106 -2.69 -10.69 0.73
C LYS A 106 -2.98 -12.19 0.84
N THR A 107 -2.76 -12.92 -0.25
CA THR A 107 -3.02 -14.36 -0.33
C THR A 107 -1.94 -15.07 -1.15
N THR A 108 -1.95 -16.41 -1.16
CA THR A 108 -0.97 -17.21 -1.90
C THR A 108 -1.63 -17.96 -3.06
N PRO A 109 -0.89 -18.28 -4.15
CA PRO A 109 -1.43 -19.09 -5.25
C PRO A 109 -2.06 -20.40 -4.76
N ILE A 110 -1.37 -21.09 -3.83
CA ILE A 110 -1.80 -22.38 -3.27
C ILE A 110 -3.16 -22.26 -2.58
N SER A 111 -3.41 -21.18 -1.83
CA SER A 111 -4.70 -20.98 -1.16
C SER A 111 -5.88 -20.81 -2.13
N LEU A 112 -5.59 -20.40 -3.38
CA LEU A 112 -6.58 -20.28 -4.45
C LEU A 112 -6.60 -21.50 -5.39
N GLY A 113 -5.84 -22.56 -5.08
CA GLY A 113 -5.70 -23.74 -5.94
C GLY A 113 -4.85 -23.49 -7.20
N ILE A 114 -4.06 -22.42 -7.23
CA ILE A 114 -3.24 -22.06 -8.39
C ILE A 114 -1.84 -22.67 -8.25
N GLU A 115 -1.49 -23.54 -9.20
CA GLU A 115 -0.17 -24.19 -9.27
C GLU A 115 0.81 -23.49 -10.22
N ASP A 116 0.28 -22.75 -11.20
CA ASP A 116 1.09 -22.06 -12.20
C ASP A 116 1.90 -20.90 -11.59
N SER A 117 3.15 -20.76 -12.04
CA SER A 117 4.03 -19.66 -11.62
C SER A 117 3.59 -18.29 -12.14
N ASN A 118 2.84 -18.26 -13.24
CA ASN A 118 2.28 -17.05 -13.82
C ASN A 118 0.77 -17.19 -14.00
N ILE A 119 0.03 -16.11 -13.78
CA ILE A 119 -1.41 -16.02 -14.02
C ILE A 119 -1.72 -14.96 -15.06
N THR A 120 -2.81 -15.16 -15.78
CA THR A 120 -3.36 -14.13 -16.67
C THR A 120 -4.50 -13.43 -15.96
N VAL A 121 -4.40 -12.10 -15.88
CA VAL A 121 -5.36 -11.24 -15.23
C VAL A 121 -6.11 -10.45 -16.29
N ILE A 122 -7.44 -10.48 -16.21
CA ILE A 122 -8.36 -9.84 -17.14
C ILE A 122 -9.13 -8.77 -16.36
N THR A 123 -8.82 -7.51 -16.62
CA THR A 123 -9.51 -6.37 -16.03
C THR A 123 -10.56 -5.86 -17.02
N ILE A 124 -11.79 -5.76 -16.57
CA ILE A 124 -12.90 -5.15 -17.30
C ILE A 124 -13.07 -3.73 -16.79
N LEU A 125 -13.24 -2.79 -17.73
CA LEU A 125 -13.54 -1.40 -17.47
C LEU A 125 -14.91 -1.05 -18.03
N ASN A 126 -15.67 -0.21 -17.37
CA ASN A 126 -16.91 0.38 -17.88
C ASN A 126 -16.68 1.89 -18.06
N GLU A 127 -16.83 2.43 -19.27
CA GLU A 127 -16.55 3.86 -19.53
C GLU A 127 -15.15 4.31 -19.04
N ASN A 128 -14.13 3.46 -19.21
CA ASN A 128 -12.75 3.59 -18.69
C ASN A 128 -12.56 3.51 -17.17
N GLN A 129 -13.62 3.27 -16.39
CA GLN A 129 -13.58 3.05 -14.95
C GLN A 129 -13.43 1.57 -14.61
N TYR A 130 -12.83 1.22 -13.46
CA TYR A 130 -12.71 -0.17 -13.04
C TYR A 130 -14.10 -0.80 -12.85
N PHE A 131 -14.30 -2.00 -13.41
CA PHE A 131 -15.53 -2.75 -13.22
C PHE A 131 -15.26 -4.03 -12.42
N TYR A 132 -14.56 -4.99 -13.01
CA TYR A 132 -14.20 -6.25 -12.33
C TYR A 132 -12.85 -6.76 -12.83
N GLU A 133 -12.20 -7.59 -12.03
CA GLU A 133 -10.98 -8.30 -12.42
C GLU A 133 -11.09 -9.80 -12.20
N PHE A 134 -10.68 -10.56 -13.20
CA PHE A 134 -10.70 -12.01 -13.20
C PHE A 134 -9.29 -12.56 -13.36
N ILE A 135 -9.00 -13.62 -12.62
CA ILE A 135 -7.80 -14.43 -12.80
C ILE A 135 -8.21 -15.62 -13.68
N LYS A 136 -7.62 -15.73 -14.86
CA LYS A 136 -7.84 -16.87 -15.75
C LYS A 136 -7.08 -18.09 -15.21
N TYR A 137 -7.81 -19.16 -14.94
CA TYR A 137 -7.28 -20.43 -14.45
C TYR A 137 -7.73 -21.54 -15.41
N GLY A 138 -6.95 -21.77 -16.47
CA GLY A 138 -7.37 -22.63 -17.58
C GLY A 138 -8.38 -21.96 -18.54
N GLU A 139 -8.95 -22.73 -19.47
CA GLU A 139 -9.85 -22.21 -20.53
C GLU A 139 -11.32 -22.11 -20.10
N GLU A 140 -11.70 -22.86 -19.06
CA GLU A 140 -13.09 -23.01 -18.60
C GLU A 140 -13.29 -22.57 -17.15
N GLU A 141 -12.24 -22.05 -16.49
CA GLU A 141 -12.33 -21.59 -15.11
C GLU A 141 -11.74 -20.18 -14.94
N LEU A 142 -12.45 -19.35 -14.19
CA LEU A 142 -12.00 -18.03 -13.76
C LEU A 142 -12.08 -17.95 -12.24
N ILE A 143 -11.29 -17.07 -11.65
CA ILE A 143 -11.40 -16.70 -10.25
C ILE A 143 -11.68 -15.20 -10.17
N VAL A 144 -12.67 -14.81 -9.37
CA VAL A 144 -13.01 -13.41 -9.08
C VAL A 144 -13.00 -13.18 -7.57
N LYS A 145 -12.62 -11.98 -7.14
CA LYS A 145 -12.85 -11.54 -5.77
C LYS A 145 -14.11 -10.67 -5.74
N ILE A 146 -15.11 -11.08 -4.97
CA ILE A 146 -16.33 -10.29 -4.71
C ILE A 146 -16.34 -10.04 -3.20
N GLU A 147 -16.38 -8.77 -2.81
CA GLU A 147 -16.22 -8.34 -1.41
C GLU A 147 -14.94 -8.94 -0.80
N ASP A 148 -15.06 -9.74 0.27
CA ASP A 148 -13.93 -10.38 0.96
C ASP A 148 -13.71 -11.85 0.57
N SER A 149 -14.48 -12.36 -0.40
CA SER A 149 -14.44 -13.78 -0.80
C SER A 149 -13.97 -14.01 -2.23
N PHE A 150 -13.22 -15.09 -2.42
CA PHE A 150 -12.82 -15.58 -3.73
C PHE A 150 -13.81 -16.62 -4.24
N TYR A 151 -14.24 -16.44 -5.47
CA TYR A 151 -15.18 -17.32 -6.13
C TYR A 151 -14.59 -17.91 -7.39
N LYS A 152 -14.84 -19.20 -7.59
CA LYS A 152 -14.55 -19.87 -8.85
C LYS A 152 -15.76 -19.74 -9.78
N LEU A 153 -15.50 -19.39 -11.03
CA LEU A 153 -16.48 -19.41 -12.11
C LEU A 153 -16.16 -20.54 -13.06
N THR A 154 -17.19 -21.25 -13.50
CA THR A 154 -17.07 -22.29 -14.52
C THR A 154 -17.89 -21.91 -15.75
N LYS A 155 -17.30 -22.08 -16.94
CA LYS A 155 -17.98 -21.79 -18.20
C LYS A 155 -19.09 -22.81 -18.45
N VAL A 156 -20.23 -22.33 -18.91
CA VAL A 156 -21.42 -23.13 -19.25
C VAL A 156 -21.79 -23.00 -20.72
N VAL A 157 -21.57 -21.81 -21.31
CA VAL A 157 -21.82 -21.55 -22.73
C VAL A 157 -20.68 -20.71 -23.27
N ASP A 158 -20.20 -21.01 -24.48
CA ASP A 158 -19.05 -20.32 -25.10
C ASP A 158 -19.38 -18.89 -25.59
N GLU A 159 -20.61 -18.67 -26.05
CA GLU A 159 -21.07 -17.39 -26.59
C GLU A 159 -22.48 -17.07 -26.11
N VAL A 160 -22.73 -15.78 -25.86
CA VAL A 160 -24.03 -15.24 -25.45
C VAL A 160 -24.39 -14.11 -26.40
N SER A 161 -25.65 -14.05 -26.81
CA SER A 161 -26.13 -12.97 -27.68
C SER A 161 -26.26 -11.65 -26.92
N ILE A 162 -26.06 -10.51 -27.60
CA ILE A 162 -26.28 -9.19 -26.99
C ILE A 162 -27.74 -8.99 -26.53
N ASP A 163 -28.71 -9.61 -27.21
CA ASP A 163 -30.12 -9.57 -26.82
C ASP A 163 -30.38 -10.24 -25.46
N GLU A 164 -29.65 -11.32 -25.16
CA GLU A 164 -29.72 -11.98 -23.86
C GLU A 164 -29.13 -11.08 -22.77
N ILE A 165 -27.96 -10.48 -23.00
CA ILE A 165 -27.37 -9.50 -22.07
C ILE A 165 -28.31 -8.33 -21.80
N ASN A 166 -28.87 -7.71 -22.85
CA ASN A 166 -29.77 -6.57 -22.71
C ASN A 166 -31.02 -6.92 -21.90
N ARG A 167 -31.55 -8.15 -22.04
CA ARG A 167 -32.68 -8.61 -21.23
C ARG A 167 -32.36 -8.63 -19.73
N TYR A 168 -31.17 -9.10 -19.33
CA TYR A 168 -30.76 -9.08 -17.92
C TYR A 168 -30.62 -7.64 -17.41
N ILE A 169 -29.96 -6.79 -18.20
CA ILE A 169 -29.76 -5.37 -17.87
C ILE A 169 -31.10 -4.64 -17.70
N ASP A 170 -32.07 -4.90 -18.57
CA ASP A 170 -33.39 -4.27 -18.50
C ASP A 170 -34.18 -4.71 -17.26
N VAL A 171 -34.06 -5.97 -16.84
CA VAL A 171 -34.68 -6.47 -15.60
C VAL A 171 -34.09 -5.73 -14.40
N GLU A 172 -32.76 -5.62 -14.32
CA GLU A 172 -32.10 -4.99 -13.18
C GLU A 172 -32.35 -3.48 -13.11
N LYS A 173 -32.31 -2.77 -14.25
CA LYS A 173 -32.70 -1.35 -14.33
C LYS A 173 -34.12 -1.11 -13.82
N ASN A 174 -35.05 -2.05 -14.00
CA ASN A 174 -36.41 -1.95 -13.50
C ASN A 174 -36.52 -2.26 -12.00
N THR A 175 -35.70 -3.18 -11.48
CA THR A 175 -35.60 -3.50 -10.05
C THR A 175 -35.04 -2.32 -9.24
N ILE A 176 -33.95 -1.71 -9.71
CA ILE A 176 -33.33 -0.52 -9.09
C ILE A 176 -34.31 0.65 -9.02
N ARG A 177 -35.08 0.88 -10.10
CA ARG A 177 -36.14 1.92 -10.14
C ARG A 177 -37.29 1.66 -9.17
N ALA A 178 -37.56 0.40 -8.83
CA ALA A 178 -38.66 0.02 -7.95
C ALA A 178 -38.30 0.09 -6.46
N LEU A 179 -37.00 0.02 -6.11
CA LEU A 179 -36.58 -0.17 -4.72
C LEU A 179 -36.28 1.13 -3.94
N ASN A 180 -35.82 2.24 -4.53
CA ASN A 180 -35.55 3.50 -3.80
C ASN A 180 -34.93 3.29 -2.38
N ILE A 181 -33.99 2.35 -2.23
CA ILE A 181 -33.37 2.06 -0.93
C ILE A 181 -32.18 3.00 -0.77
N ALA A 182 -32.41 4.11 -0.07
CA ALA A 182 -31.35 4.88 0.56
C ALA A 182 -31.32 4.51 2.05
N GLU A 183 -30.67 3.40 2.40
CA GLU A 183 -30.24 3.17 3.77
C GLU A 183 -28.93 3.93 3.99
N VAL A 184 -29.03 5.21 4.32
CA VAL A 184 -27.88 6.00 4.79
C VAL A 184 -27.62 5.61 6.25
N ASN A 185 -26.85 4.55 6.46
CA ASN A 185 -26.07 4.44 7.68
C ASN A 185 -25.02 5.56 7.66
N GLU A 186 -24.87 6.30 8.75
CA GLU A 186 -23.86 7.36 8.84
C GLU A 186 -22.47 6.77 8.62
N GLN A 187 -21.87 7.08 7.47
CA GLN A 187 -20.58 6.56 7.07
C GLN A 187 -19.52 7.49 7.65
N GLN A 188 -18.99 7.11 8.83
CA GLN A 188 -17.95 7.86 9.52
C GLN A 188 -16.63 7.09 9.52
N SER A 189 -15.60 7.75 9.00
CA SER A 189 -14.22 7.28 8.91
C SER A 189 -13.28 8.32 9.47
N GLY A 190 -12.24 7.90 10.15
CA GLY A 190 -11.13 8.80 10.44
C GLY A 190 -9.81 8.09 10.52
N VAL A 191 -8.74 8.81 10.22
CA VAL A 191 -7.39 8.25 10.09
C VAL A 191 -6.35 9.09 10.80
N LEU A 192 -5.44 8.43 11.50
CA LEU A 192 -4.19 8.99 12.01
C LEU A 192 -3.08 8.65 11.02
N LEU A 193 -2.55 9.68 10.37
CA LEU A 193 -1.39 9.59 9.49
C LEU A 193 -0.15 10.09 10.23
N GLY A 194 0.81 9.20 10.46
CA GLY A 194 2.12 9.60 10.99
C GLY A 194 3.03 10.03 9.87
N ILE A 195 3.59 11.22 9.97
CA ILE A 195 4.41 11.85 8.95
C ILE A 195 5.82 12.03 9.51
N LYS A 196 6.80 11.57 8.73
CA LYS A 196 8.23 11.79 8.93
C LYS A 196 8.69 12.92 8.02
N ILE A 197 9.35 13.90 8.60
CA ILE A 197 9.90 15.07 7.92
C ILE A 197 11.42 15.04 8.11
N PRO A 198 12.21 14.86 7.03
CA PRO A 198 13.66 15.00 7.09
C PRO A 198 14.05 16.39 7.61
N SER A 199 15.04 16.42 8.49
CA SER A 199 15.57 17.62 9.12
C SER A 199 17.10 17.51 9.21
N TYR A 200 17.75 18.57 9.65
CA TYR A 200 19.18 18.60 9.91
C TYR A 200 19.44 19.17 11.29
N ASP A 201 20.24 18.45 12.07
CA ASP A 201 20.71 18.90 13.37
C ASP A 201 21.99 19.71 13.19
N GLU A 202 21.87 21.03 13.32
CA GLU A 202 22.99 21.96 13.19
C GLU A 202 24.06 21.76 14.27
N LYS A 203 23.68 21.34 15.48
CA LYS A 203 24.61 21.16 16.60
C LYS A 203 25.47 19.91 16.42
N GLY A 204 24.85 18.80 16.02
CA GLY A 204 25.55 17.55 15.74
C GLY A 204 26.15 17.47 14.34
N GLN A 205 25.74 18.35 13.42
CA GLN A 205 26.01 18.27 11.99
C GLN A 205 25.54 16.94 11.36
N LEU A 206 24.40 16.43 11.83
CA LEU A 206 23.88 15.12 11.49
C LEU A 206 22.48 15.21 10.90
N ALA A 207 22.11 14.19 10.12
CA ALA A 207 20.73 14.01 9.69
C ALA A 207 19.81 13.88 10.92
N ASP A 208 18.60 14.40 10.79
CA ASP A 208 17.58 14.37 11.83
C ASP A 208 16.20 14.11 11.19
N TRP A 209 15.23 13.70 11.99
CA TRP A 209 13.87 13.47 11.52
C TRP A 209 12.87 13.96 12.56
N LYS A 210 11.95 14.81 12.10
CA LYS A 210 10.81 15.26 12.91
C LYS A 210 9.59 14.43 12.56
N TYR A 211 8.77 14.16 13.56
CA TYR A 211 7.57 13.36 13.41
C TYR A 211 6.35 14.16 13.83
N LYS A 212 5.26 13.98 13.09
CA LYS A 212 3.96 14.58 13.40
C LYS A 212 2.83 13.63 13.04
N THR A 213 1.67 13.81 13.66
CA THR A 213 0.45 13.09 13.32
C THR A 213 -0.56 14.04 12.71
N ILE A 214 -1.11 13.68 11.55
CA ILE A 214 -2.29 14.34 10.99
C ILE A 214 -3.50 13.44 11.21
N TRP A 215 -4.49 13.97 11.90
CA TRP A 215 -5.82 13.37 12.05
C TRP A 215 -6.75 13.93 10.98
N ILE A 216 -7.46 13.06 10.27
CA ILE A 216 -8.49 13.44 9.29
C ILE A 216 -9.76 12.69 9.65
N ASN A 217 -10.87 13.42 9.81
CA ASN A 217 -12.19 12.85 10.11
C ASN A 217 -13.16 13.18 8.98
N SER A 218 -13.85 12.15 8.49
CA SER A 218 -14.85 12.20 7.44
C SER A 218 -16.18 11.68 7.97
N LEU A 219 -17.26 12.40 7.67
CA LEU A 219 -18.62 11.98 7.96
C LEU A 219 -19.47 12.20 6.72
N ASN A 220 -20.10 11.13 6.23
CA ASN A 220 -20.95 11.12 5.05
C ASN A 220 -20.25 11.81 3.87
N ASN A 221 -19.03 11.37 3.57
CA ASN A 221 -18.23 11.76 2.41
C ASN A 221 -17.83 13.25 2.41
N LYS A 222 -17.72 13.83 3.62
CA LYS A 222 -17.25 15.21 3.86
C LYS A 222 -16.24 15.23 4.98
N ILE A 223 -15.16 15.99 4.79
CA ILE A 223 -14.18 16.24 5.84
C ILE A 223 -14.80 17.17 6.88
N ILE A 224 -14.87 16.69 8.12
CA ILE A 224 -15.44 17.41 9.26
C ILE A 224 -14.39 17.87 10.27
N GLY A 225 -13.14 17.46 10.10
CA GLY A 225 -12.04 17.89 10.95
C GLY A 225 -10.69 17.41 10.42
N VAL A 226 -9.71 18.31 10.44
CA VAL A 226 -8.31 18.00 10.17
C VAL A 226 -7.47 18.63 11.27
N TYR A 227 -6.66 17.83 11.95
CA TYR A 227 -5.86 18.28 13.08
C TYR A 227 -4.43 17.79 12.93
N GLU A 228 -3.46 18.59 13.35
CA GLU A 228 -2.05 18.25 13.41
C GLU A 228 -1.57 18.19 14.86
N LEU A 229 -0.72 17.22 15.14
CA LEU A 229 -0.11 17.01 16.44
C LEU A 229 1.39 16.75 16.28
N GLU A 230 2.21 17.28 17.18
CA GLU A 230 3.62 16.91 17.27
C GLU A 230 3.77 15.45 17.73
N ASP A 231 4.81 14.77 17.27
CA ASP A 231 5.07 13.36 17.54
C ASP A 231 4.02 12.40 16.94
N LEU A 232 4.20 11.09 17.18
CA LEU A 232 3.34 10.04 16.64
C LEU A 232 2.32 9.57 17.69
N LEU A 233 1.05 9.89 17.49
CA LEU A 233 -0.07 9.40 18.30
C LEU A 233 -0.53 8.04 17.77
N VAL A 234 -0.22 6.98 18.51
CA VAL A 234 -0.46 5.60 18.10
C VAL A 234 -1.69 5.04 18.81
N PRO A 235 -2.75 4.64 18.09
CA PRO A 235 -3.89 3.93 18.67
C PRO A 235 -3.50 2.48 18.98
N ARG A 236 -3.82 2.03 20.20
CA ARG A 236 -3.54 0.68 20.70
C ARG A 236 -4.78 0.09 21.37
N LYS A 237 -4.79 -1.22 21.61
CA LYS A 237 -5.90 -1.92 22.28
C LYS A 237 -6.23 -1.35 23.67
N ASN A 238 -5.23 -0.83 24.37
CA ASN A 238 -5.36 -0.26 25.72
C ASN A 238 -5.55 1.26 25.75
N GLY A 239 -5.67 1.93 24.61
CA GLY A 239 -5.80 3.39 24.51
C GLY A 239 -4.81 3.97 23.51
N PHE A 240 -4.30 5.17 23.80
CA PHE A 240 -3.35 5.84 22.92
C PHE A 240 -1.98 5.93 23.56
N TRP A 241 -0.95 5.85 22.73
CA TRP A 241 0.44 6.01 23.11
C TRP A 241 1.06 7.12 22.29
N MET A 242 2.03 7.82 22.87
CA MET A 242 2.84 8.81 22.18
C MET A 242 4.22 8.24 21.92
N VAL A 243 4.62 8.18 20.66
CA VAL A 243 5.97 7.77 20.25
C VAL A 243 6.77 9.01 19.89
N LYS A 244 7.89 9.20 20.59
CA LYS A 244 8.81 10.34 20.44
C LYS A 244 10.21 9.87 20.12
N VAL A 245 10.98 10.69 19.41
CA VAL A 245 12.42 10.50 19.19
C VAL A 245 13.16 11.69 19.77
N ASN A 246 14.04 11.45 20.74
CA ASN A 246 14.83 12.49 21.40
C ASN A 246 16.31 12.28 21.13
N ARG A 247 17.00 13.33 20.64
CA ARG A 247 18.45 13.31 20.48
C ARG A 247 19.17 13.71 21.76
N ILE A 248 20.06 12.85 22.22
CA ILE A 248 20.82 13.00 23.46
C ILE A 248 22.30 13.24 23.13
N TYR A 249 22.92 14.22 23.82
CA TYR A 249 24.34 14.57 23.67
C TYR A 249 25.10 14.25 24.97
N ASN A 250 25.47 12.98 25.16
CA ASN A 250 26.13 12.51 26.40
C ASN A 250 27.44 11.76 26.07
N GLY A 251 28.44 12.47 25.54
CA GLY A 251 29.72 11.89 25.10
C GLY A 251 29.65 11.12 23.77
N LEU A 252 28.46 10.65 23.39
CA LEU A 252 28.08 10.20 22.06
C LEU A 252 26.73 10.84 21.68
N ILE A 253 26.48 11.01 20.38
CA ILE A 253 25.18 11.51 19.89
C ILE A 253 24.27 10.31 19.64
N GLN A 254 23.13 10.22 20.32
CA GLN A 254 22.21 9.11 20.14
C GLN A 254 20.76 9.57 20.11
N ASP A 255 20.00 9.02 19.17
CA ASP A 255 18.55 9.11 19.17
C ASP A 255 17.96 8.05 20.10
N GLU A 256 17.06 8.44 20.99
CA GLU A 256 16.29 7.54 21.85
C GLU A 256 14.80 7.60 21.49
N ILE A 257 14.23 6.44 21.19
CA ILE A 257 12.80 6.32 20.93
C ILE A 257 12.11 5.91 22.22
N SER A 258 11.07 6.64 22.59
CA SER A 258 10.21 6.33 23.74
C SER A 258 8.77 6.17 23.29
N ALA A 259 8.07 5.16 23.80
CA ALA A 259 6.64 4.95 23.58
C ALA A 259 5.91 5.04 24.94
N THR A 260 5.11 6.09 25.14
CA THR A 260 4.48 6.37 26.45
C THR A 260 2.96 6.30 26.37
N PRO A 261 2.27 5.50 27.22
CA PRO A 261 0.81 5.48 27.26
C PRO A 261 0.22 6.80 27.76
N LEU A 262 -0.86 7.27 27.12
CA LEU A 262 -1.57 8.51 27.44
C LEU A 262 -2.73 8.31 28.45
N PHE A 263 -2.84 7.10 29.01
CA PHE A 263 -3.79 6.78 30.08
C PHE A 263 -3.05 6.57 31.40
N LYS A 264 -3.75 6.85 32.51
CA LYS A 264 -3.22 6.57 33.85
C LYS A 264 -3.20 5.06 34.05
N LEU A 265 -2.02 4.44 34.07
CA LEU A 265 -1.86 3.10 34.58
C LEU A 265 -2.29 3.10 36.05
N SER A 266 -3.37 2.39 36.38
CA SER A 266 -3.81 2.19 37.75
C SER A 266 -2.90 1.17 38.45
N ASN A 267 -1.60 1.42 38.46
CA ASN A 267 -0.67 0.76 39.36
C ASN A 267 0.05 1.86 40.13
N THR A 268 -0.40 2.04 41.37
CA THR A 268 0.37 2.65 42.44
C THR A 268 1.72 1.95 42.54
N PHE A 269 2.72 2.53 41.91
CA PHE A 269 4.02 2.72 42.54
C PHE A 269 4.25 4.23 42.53
N THR A 270 4.00 4.85 43.68
CA THR A 270 4.68 6.09 44.03
C THR A 270 6.17 5.77 44.02
N ILE A 271 6.83 6.04 42.91
CA ILE A 271 8.26 6.29 42.94
C ILE A 271 8.36 7.68 43.51
N ASP A 272 8.76 7.74 44.78
CA ASP A 272 9.07 8.98 45.48
C ASP A 272 9.91 9.90 44.60
N ASP A 273 9.68 11.21 44.77
CA ASP A 273 10.40 12.35 44.18
C ASP A 273 11.89 12.41 44.60
N ASP A 274 12.65 11.31 44.49
CA ASP A 274 14.05 11.20 44.91
C ASP A 274 14.96 10.56 43.85
N ILE A 275 14.80 10.95 42.57
CA ILE A 275 15.88 10.81 41.56
C ILE A 275 16.43 12.19 41.21
N ASN A 276 16.89 12.90 42.25
CA ASN A 276 17.86 13.98 42.14
C ASN A 276 19.10 13.57 42.94
N LEU A 277 19.87 12.58 42.45
CA LEU A 277 21.08 12.15 43.16
C LEU A 277 22.14 11.49 42.28
N PHE A 278 22.38 11.99 41.06
CA PHE A 278 23.68 11.84 40.39
C PHE A 278 24.05 13.07 39.56
N ALA A 279 23.84 14.28 40.13
CA ALA A 279 24.53 15.48 39.67
C ALA A 279 25.83 15.64 40.47
N SER A 280 26.84 14.84 40.15
CA SER A 280 28.20 15.05 40.67
C SER A 280 29.18 15.21 39.51
N SER A 281 29.37 16.48 39.16
CA SER A 281 30.65 17.10 38.78
C SER A 281 31.60 16.28 37.93
N ARG A 282 31.59 16.48 36.60
CA ARG A 282 32.73 16.14 35.72
C ARG A 282 32.87 17.16 34.59
N PRO A 283 34.11 17.39 34.13
CA PRO A 283 34.59 18.69 33.67
C PRO A 283 34.10 19.02 32.26
N ASN A 284 34.05 20.33 31.97
CA ASN A 284 33.99 20.82 30.60
C ASN A 284 35.17 20.25 29.81
N LEU A 285 34.87 19.29 28.93
CA LEU A 285 35.73 18.91 27.82
C LEU A 285 34.96 19.31 26.57
N GLU A 286 35.28 20.50 26.07
CA GLU A 286 35.11 20.83 24.65
C GLU A 286 36.11 19.96 23.88
N GLU A 287 35.73 18.71 23.61
CA GLU A 287 36.43 17.86 22.65
C GLU A 287 35.49 17.55 21.47
N ASP A 288 36.08 17.64 20.28
CA ASP A 288 35.48 17.46 18.96
C ASP A 288 34.63 16.17 18.90
N LEU A 289 33.30 16.29 18.95
CA LEU A 289 32.32 15.18 19.02
C LEU A 289 32.16 14.41 17.69
N SER A 290 33.11 14.52 16.77
CA SER A 290 32.91 14.25 15.35
C SER A 290 33.14 12.80 14.88
N SER A 291 32.87 11.77 15.68
CA SER A 291 33.03 10.39 15.17
C SER A 291 32.12 9.30 15.73
N VAL A 292 31.19 9.59 16.64
CA VAL A 292 30.28 8.55 17.17
C VAL A 292 28.84 9.04 17.26
N ALA A 293 27.98 8.50 16.38
CA ALA A 293 26.55 8.75 16.43
C ALA A 293 25.72 7.49 16.15
N ILE A 294 24.64 7.29 16.92
CA ILE A 294 23.62 6.26 16.69
C ILE A 294 22.30 6.97 16.39
N LEU A 295 21.91 6.98 15.13
CA LEU A 295 20.69 7.64 14.68
C LEU A 295 19.58 6.63 14.46
N ASN A 296 18.35 6.99 14.79
CA ASN A 296 17.18 6.11 14.66
C ASN A 296 16.13 6.76 13.78
N ASN A 297 15.93 6.19 12.59
CA ASN A 297 14.99 6.68 11.58
C ASN A 297 13.78 5.74 11.49
N ILE A 298 12.64 6.16 12.05
CA ILE A 298 11.38 5.41 11.98
C ILE A 298 10.94 5.23 10.52
N GLN A 299 10.73 3.98 10.11
CA GLN A 299 10.22 3.60 8.79
C GLN A 299 8.74 3.23 8.82
N PHE A 300 8.25 2.71 9.95
CA PHE A 300 6.87 2.28 10.12
C PHE A 300 6.48 2.28 11.60
N VAL A 301 5.22 2.63 11.89
CA VAL A 301 4.56 2.43 13.18
C VAL A 301 3.15 1.90 12.92
N GLY A 302 2.82 0.78 13.57
CA GLY A 302 1.47 0.23 13.63
C GLY A 302 0.98 0.15 15.08
N ASN A 303 -0.13 -0.54 15.32
CA ASN A 303 -0.72 -0.62 16.66
C ASN A 303 0.23 -1.22 17.72
N ASP A 304 1.01 -2.24 17.37
CA ASP A 304 1.82 -2.99 18.34
C ASP A 304 3.32 -3.02 18.01
N TYR A 305 3.71 -2.53 16.82
CA TYR A 305 5.08 -2.64 16.31
C TYR A 305 5.60 -1.33 15.73
N ILE A 306 6.91 -1.17 15.81
CA ILE A 306 7.67 -0.08 15.19
C ILE A 306 8.84 -0.67 14.41
N SER A 307 9.07 -0.18 13.19
CA SER A 307 10.25 -0.50 12.40
C SER A 307 11.12 0.74 12.22
N ILE A 308 12.42 0.58 12.41
CA ILE A 308 13.40 1.65 12.30
C ILE A 308 14.57 1.24 11.40
N GLU A 309 15.20 2.22 10.78
CA GLU A 309 16.55 2.10 10.28
C GLU A 309 17.49 2.74 11.30
N LYS A 310 18.38 1.94 11.85
CA LYS A 310 19.42 2.37 12.76
C LYS A 310 20.68 2.63 11.98
N ILE A 311 21.21 3.85 12.11
CA ILE A 311 22.41 4.29 11.42
C ILE A 311 23.50 4.47 12.46
N ASN A 312 24.49 3.60 12.40
CA ASN A 312 25.58 3.57 13.33
C ASN A 312 26.84 4.13 12.68
N LYS A 313 27.30 5.30 13.15
CA LYS A 313 28.40 6.06 12.54
C LYS A 313 29.76 5.84 13.21
N PHE A 314 30.03 4.66 13.77
CA PHE A 314 31.40 4.32 14.25
C PHE A 314 32.24 3.79 13.10
N ASP A 315 33.35 4.45 12.77
CA ASP A 315 34.38 4.10 11.75
C ASP A 315 33.84 3.86 10.32
N GLU A 316 32.91 2.91 10.12
CA GLU A 316 32.20 2.61 8.87
C GLU A 316 30.68 2.78 9.12
N GLU A 317 29.98 3.57 8.29
CA GLU A 317 28.54 3.86 8.47
C GLU A 317 27.68 2.59 8.26
N LYS A 318 27.38 1.89 9.34
CA LYS A 318 26.55 0.69 9.33
C LYS A 318 25.07 1.05 9.43
N LYS A 319 24.26 0.57 8.48
CA LYS A 319 22.80 0.70 8.54
C LYS A 319 22.15 -0.66 8.73
N THR A 320 21.33 -0.78 9.77
CA THR A 320 20.52 -1.97 10.05
C THR A 320 19.04 -1.61 10.11
N LEU A 321 18.18 -2.53 9.70
CA LEU A 321 16.75 -2.46 9.91
C LEU A 321 16.43 -3.23 11.19
N GLU A 322 15.60 -2.67 12.05
CA GLU A 322 15.20 -3.31 13.31
C GLU A 322 13.69 -3.13 13.48
N VAL A 323 13.01 -4.19 13.95
CA VAL A 323 11.59 -4.16 14.33
C VAL A 323 11.48 -4.42 15.82
N TYR A 324 10.68 -3.60 16.51
CA TYR A 324 10.42 -3.73 17.93
C TYR A 324 8.93 -3.82 18.22
N SER A 325 8.57 -4.46 19.32
CA SER A 325 7.26 -4.29 19.94
C SER A 325 7.24 -2.95 20.67
N LEU A 326 6.13 -2.21 20.54
CA LEU A 326 5.94 -0.96 21.28
C LEU A 326 5.89 -1.16 22.79
N ASP A 327 5.47 -2.33 23.27
CA ASP A 327 5.42 -2.63 24.72
C ASP A 327 6.81 -2.72 25.35
N ASN A 328 7.80 -3.18 24.58
CA ASN A 328 9.14 -3.49 25.08
C ASN A 328 10.23 -2.70 24.33
N ILE A 329 9.90 -1.52 23.81
CA ILE A 329 10.84 -0.71 23.02
C ILE A 329 12.10 -0.34 23.82
N ASP A 330 11.96 -0.18 25.15
CA ASP A 330 13.05 0.14 26.07
C ASP A 330 14.04 -1.02 26.25
N GLU A 331 13.62 -2.26 26.00
CA GLU A 331 14.52 -3.44 26.05
C GLU A 331 15.54 -3.42 24.91
N LYS A 332 15.33 -2.60 23.86
CA LYS A 332 16.22 -2.43 22.70
C LYS A 332 16.60 -3.78 22.05
N LYS A 333 15.69 -4.76 22.11
CA LYS A 333 15.84 -6.09 21.52
C LYS A 333 15.02 -6.22 20.23
N PRO A 334 15.66 -6.28 19.04
CA PRO A 334 14.96 -6.48 17.78
C PRO A 334 14.24 -7.84 17.75
N ILE A 335 13.15 -7.91 17.00
CA ILE A 335 12.38 -9.13 16.78
C ILE A 335 12.95 -9.88 15.57
N ASN A 336 13.11 -11.20 15.70
CA ASN A 336 13.49 -12.05 14.58
C ASN A 336 12.36 -12.17 13.57
N LEU A 337 12.68 -12.32 12.28
CA LEU A 337 11.66 -12.61 11.28
C LEU A 337 10.86 -13.89 11.58
N SER A 338 11.50 -14.92 12.14
CA SER A 338 10.84 -16.16 12.53
C SER A 338 9.79 -15.97 13.64
N ASP A 339 10.03 -15.04 14.57
CA ASP A 339 9.07 -14.66 15.61
C ASP A 339 7.90 -13.83 15.03
N LEU A 340 8.11 -13.12 13.91
CA LEU A 340 7.08 -12.32 13.24
C LEU A 340 6.16 -13.14 12.34
N ILE A 341 6.71 -13.97 11.46
CA ILE A 341 5.95 -14.66 10.40
C ILE A 341 5.92 -16.19 10.54
N GLY A 342 6.46 -16.72 11.65
CA GLY A 342 6.47 -18.15 11.96
C GLY A 342 7.77 -18.87 11.55
N GLU A 343 7.80 -20.20 11.76
CA GLU A 343 9.01 -21.03 11.67
C GLU A 343 9.74 -20.95 10.32
N ASP A 344 9.02 -20.67 9.23
CA ASP A 344 9.58 -20.50 7.89
C ASP A 344 10.38 -19.19 7.71
N GLY A 345 10.28 -18.24 8.64
CA GLY A 345 10.88 -16.91 8.52
C GLY A 345 12.38 -16.95 8.24
N LYS A 346 13.12 -17.84 8.91
CA LYS A 346 14.57 -18.01 8.69
C LYS A 346 14.90 -18.47 7.27
N ARG A 347 14.10 -19.40 6.73
CA ARG A 347 14.27 -19.92 5.38
C ARG A 347 13.97 -18.82 4.36
N ILE A 348 12.85 -18.11 4.51
CA ILE A 348 12.46 -17.00 3.62
C ILE A 348 13.52 -15.88 3.64
N PHE A 349 14.07 -15.54 4.82
CA PHE A 349 15.15 -14.57 4.93
C PHE A 349 16.39 -15.02 4.15
N THR A 350 16.81 -16.28 4.35
CA THR A 350 18.01 -16.83 3.72
C THR A 350 17.87 -16.88 2.19
N GLU A 351 16.73 -17.34 1.68
CA GLU A 351 16.42 -17.36 0.25
C GLU A 351 16.43 -15.94 -0.34
N GLY A 352 15.82 -14.98 0.36
CA GLY A 352 15.82 -13.57 -0.03
C GLY A 352 17.22 -12.96 -0.08
N ALA A 353 18.05 -13.18 0.95
CA ALA A 353 19.41 -12.66 1.03
C ALA A 353 20.30 -13.22 -0.09
N GLN A 354 20.20 -14.52 -0.38
CA GLN A 354 20.94 -15.18 -1.44
C GLN A 354 20.56 -14.67 -2.85
N SER A 355 19.35 -14.12 -3.02
CA SER A 355 18.90 -13.57 -4.30
C SER A 355 19.58 -12.25 -4.69
N VAL A 356 20.17 -11.52 -3.73
CA VAL A 356 20.72 -10.17 -3.98
C VAL A 356 22.24 -10.05 -3.81
N VAL A 357 22.92 -11.08 -3.28
CA VAL A 357 24.37 -11.06 -3.04
C VAL A 357 25.10 -12.14 -3.84
N SER A 358 26.31 -11.81 -4.30
CA SER A 358 27.20 -12.74 -5.00
C SER A 358 27.85 -13.76 -4.04
N ILE A 359 28.20 -14.93 -4.56
CA ILE A 359 28.77 -16.05 -3.78
C ILE A 359 30.06 -15.68 -3.04
N ASP A 360 30.86 -14.74 -3.56
CA ASP A 360 32.17 -14.37 -3.01
C ASP A 360 32.13 -13.33 -1.88
N SER A 361 30.95 -12.82 -1.51
CA SER A 361 30.83 -11.80 -0.45
C SER A 361 30.75 -12.45 0.93
N GLN A 362 31.54 -11.98 1.89
CA GLN A 362 31.36 -12.35 3.29
C GLN A 362 30.07 -11.69 3.81
N ILE A 363 28.98 -12.45 3.84
CA ILE A 363 27.68 -12.00 4.34
C ILE A 363 27.46 -12.47 5.77
N THR A 364 26.93 -11.57 6.60
CA THR A 364 26.35 -11.96 7.90
C THR A 364 24.85 -12.02 7.76
N LEU A 365 24.29 -13.24 7.80
CA LEU A 365 22.84 -13.42 7.82
C LEU A 365 22.33 -13.12 9.23
N ASN A 366 21.44 -12.14 9.35
CA ASN A 366 20.77 -11.79 10.60
C ASN A 366 19.27 -11.61 10.33
N GLU A 367 18.44 -12.53 10.81
CA GLU A 367 16.98 -12.49 10.64
C GLU A 367 16.30 -11.36 11.44
N GLU A 368 17.02 -10.66 12.31
CA GLU A 368 16.59 -9.41 12.94
C GLU A 368 16.72 -8.20 12.00
N ASN A 369 17.53 -8.30 10.94
CA ASN A 369 17.79 -7.20 9.99
C ASN A 369 16.67 -7.08 8.96
N VAL A 370 15.46 -6.87 9.48
CA VAL A 370 14.22 -6.75 8.74
C VAL A 370 13.54 -5.44 9.10
N GLY A 371 12.74 -4.93 8.18
CA GLY A 371 11.96 -3.73 8.40
C GLY A 371 10.69 -3.73 7.57
N ILE A 372 9.85 -2.74 7.83
CA ILE A 372 8.60 -2.55 7.11
C ILE A 372 8.77 -1.37 6.16
N THR A 373 8.33 -1.55 4.93
CA THR A 373 8.39 -0.53 3.88
C THR A 373 7.08 -0.46 3.13
N ARG A 374 6.78 0.74 2.64
CA ARG A 374 5.61 1.00 1.82
C ARG A 374 5.96 0.84 0.33
N LYS A 375 5.11 0.16 -0.43
CA LYS A 375 5.27 -0.08 -1.86
C LYS A 375 3.92 -0.10 -2.56
N SER A 376 3.67 0.88 -3.42
CA SER A 376 2.45 1.00 -4.24
C SER A 376 1.16 0.89 -3.42
N GLY A 377 1.08 1.62 -2.30
CA GLY A 377 -0.07 1.58 -1.39
C GLY A 377 0.02 0.54 -0.29
N TYR A 378 0.89 -0.47 -0.40
CA TYR A 378 0.91 -1.60 0.53
C TYR A 378 2.08 -1.54 1.50
N TRP A 379 1.86 -1.96 2.75
CA TRP A 379 2.94 -2.30 3.67
C TRP A 379 3.49 -3.69 3.36
N THR A 380 4.83 -3.79 3.33
CA THR A 380 5.55 -5.02 2.99
C THR A 380 6.77 -5.19 3.89
N ILE A 381 7.14 -6.44 4.16
CA ILE A 381 8.37 -6.75 4.90
C ILE A 381 9.55 -6.73 3.93
N LYS A 382 10.63 -6.05 4.30
CA LYS A 382 11.92 -6.10 3.61
C LYS A 382 13.01 -6.64 4.54
N GLY A 383 13.94 -7.37 3.97
CA GLY A 383 15.17 -7.80 4.64
C GLY A 383 16.35 -6.98 4.14
N ARG A 384 17.41 -6.91 4.94
CA ARG A 384 18.68 -6.28 4.58
C ARG A 384 19.83 -7.21 4.89
N VAL A 385 20.79 -7.26 3.95
CA VAL A 385 22.07 -7.93 4.14
C VAL A 385 23.18 -6.90 4.06
N ASN A 386 24.03 -6.88 5.08
CA ASN A 386 25.23 -6.06 5.13
C ASN A 386 26.43 -6.90 4.70
N PHE A 387 27.33 -6.30 3.94
CA PHE A 387 28.56 -6.91 3.45
C PHE A 387 29.64 -5.86 3.32
N VAL A 388 30.90 -6.28 3.44
CA VAL A 388 32.06 -5.38 3.30
C VAL A 388 32.60 -5.50 1.87
N GLN A 389 32.85 -4.38 1.23
CA GLN A 389 33.51 -4.31 -0.08
C GLN A 389 34.46 -3.12 -0.09
N ASN A 390 35.74 -3.34 -0.45
CA ASN A 390 36.77 -2.30 -0.47
C ASN A 390 36.90 -1.53 0.87
N ASP A 391 36.81 -2.24 2.00
CA ASP A 391 36.83 -1.66 3.35
C ASP A 391 35.69 -0.65 3.62
N GLU A 392 34.58 -0.75 2.88
CA GLU A 392 33.34 -0.02 3.14
C GLU A 392 32.20 -0.99 3.50
N GLU A 393 31.46 -0.68 4.57
CA GLU A 393 30.23 -1.39 4.90
C GLU A 393 29.09 -0.96 3.96
N LEU A 394 28.66 -1.90 3.11
CA LEU A 394 27.54 -1.74 2.18
C LEU A 394 26.37 -2.62 2.60
N TYR A 395 25.21 -2.34 2.01
CA TYR A 395 24.03 -3.17 2.21
C TYR A 395 23.20 -3.31 0.93
N LYS A 396 22.40 -4.38 0.89
CA LYS A 396 21.34 -4.56 -0.11
C LYS A 396 20.04 -4.93 0.58
N ASP A 397 18.97 -4.27 0.18
CA ASP A 397 17.61 -4.60 0.60
C ASP A 397 17.03 -5.66 -0.36
N PHE A 398 16.23 -6.57 0.18
CA PHE A 398 15.50 -7.57 -0.58
C PHE A 398 14.08 -7.73 -0.03
N ASN A 399 13.17 -8.21 -0.88
CA ASN A 399 11.79 -8.42 -0.46
C ASN A 399 11.65 -9.70 0.35
N ILE A 400 10.98 -9.63 1.50
CA ILE A 400 10.54 -10.82 2.23
C ILE A 400 9.19 -11.23 1.66
N LYS A 401 9.16 -12.42 1.05
CA LYS A 401 7.97 -13.01 0.42
C LYS A 401 7.02 -13.58 1.48
N ALA A 402 6.48 -12.72 2.34
CA ALA A 402 5.53 -13.07 3.38
C ALA A 402 4.50 -11.95 3.59
N ILE A 403 3.31 -12.33 4.05
CA ILE A 403 2.26 -11.40 4.44
C ILE A 403 2.59 -10.91 5.86
N PRO A 404 2.66 -9.59 6.10
CA PRO A 404 2.77 -9.08 7.46
C PRO A 404 1.60 -9.55 8.35
N PRO A 405 1.84 -9.93 9.62
CA PRO A 405 0.77 -10.32 10.53
C PRO A 405 -0.28 -9.21 10.72
N LYS A 406 -1.53 -9.60 10.99
CA LYS A 406 -2.62 -8.63 11.23
C LYS A 406 -2.38 -7.76 12.47
N GLU A 407 -1.66 -8.29 13.45
CA GLU A 407 -1.22 -7.58 14.65
C GLU A 407 -0.21 -6.48 14.32
N MET A 408 0.51 -6.60 13.21
CA MET A 408 1.45 -5.59 12.72
C MET A 408 0.74 -4.54 11.86
N ILE A 409 -0.10 -4.97 10.93
CA ILE A 409 -0.80 -4.10 9.97
C ILE A 409 -2.27 -4.52 9.88
N ASN A 410 -3.16 -3.66 10.39
CA ASN A 410 -4.59 -3.97 10.49
C ASN A 410 -5.37 -3.62 9.20
N TYR A 411 -5.06 -2.46 8.59
CA TYR A 411 -5.73 -1.97 7.38
C TYR A 411 -4.72 -1.69 6.26
N ASP A 412 -4.67 -2.56 5.25
CA ASP A 412 -3.75 -2.48 4.11
C ASP A 412 -4.40 -3.03 2.83
N SER A 413 -5.63 -2.58 2.58
CA SER A 413 -6.41 -2.87 1.38
C SER A 413 -6.62 -1.61 0.55
N HIS A 414 -6.75 -1.80 -0.76
CA HIS A 414 -7.08 -0.73 -1.71
C HIS A 414 -8.24 -1.17 -2.57
N ILE A 415 -9.29 -0.34 -2.62
CA ILE A 415 -10.40 -0.53 -3.55
C ILE A 415 -10.03 -0.01 -4.95
N ILE A 416 -9.35 1.14 -5.00
CA ILE A 416 -8.85 1.72 -6.25
C ILE A 416 -7.53 1.07 -6.64
N SER A 417 -7.43 0.60 -7.88
CA SER A 417 -6.20 -0.02 -8.35
C SER A 417 -5.06 1.01 -8.48
N TRP A 418 -3.82 0.59 -8.26
CA TRP A 418 -2.65 1.48 -8.40
C TRP A 418 -2.53 2.09 -9.81
N ASN A 419 -2.90 1.33 -10.84
CA ASN A 419 -2.91 1.82 -12.22
C ASN A 419 -3.94 2.94 -12.41
N GLU A 420 -5.13 2.79 -11.81
CA GLU A 420 -6.17 3.82 -11.86
C GLU A 420 -5.76 5.09 -11.13
N LEU A 421 -5.13 4.97 -9.96
CA LEU A 421 -4.54 6.11 -9.26
C LEU A 421 -3.51 6.81 -10.12
N LYS A 422 -2.60 6.08 -10.77
CA LYS A 422 -1.58 6.66 -11.65
C LYS A 422 -2.13 7.26 -12.94
N MET A 423 -3.26 6.77 -13.46
CA MET A 423 -3.91 7.35 -14.63
C MET A 423 -4.63 8.66 -14.28
N ASN A 424 -5.34 8.71 -13.15
CA ASN A 424 -6.09 9.89 -12.72
C ASN A 424 -5.21 10.93 -12.02
N ILE A 425 -4.21 10.50 -11.27
CA ILE A 425 -3.30 11.32 -10.46
C ILE A 425 -1.86 10.82 -10.69
N PRO A 426 -1.20 11.21 -11.80
CA PRO A 426 0.14 10.71 -12.16
C PRO A 426 1.22 10.92 -11.09
N GLU A 427 1.10 11.99 -10.32
CA GLU A 427 1.99 12.39 -9.21
C GLU A 427 1.81 11.59 -7.91
N THR A 428 0.92 10.60 -7.90
CA THR A 428 0.69 9.72 -6.73
C THR A 428 2.00 9.07 -6.26
N ILE A 429 2.46 9.38 -5.06
CA ILE A 429 3.55 8.67 -4.38
C ILE A 429 3.00 7.48 -3.62
N ASP A 430 1.87 7.68 -2.95
CA ASP A 430 1.24 6.69 -2.10
C ASP A 430 -0.27 6.91 -2.00
N ALA A 431 -1.01 5.90 -1.53
CA ALA A 431 -2.43 6.02 -1.28
C ALA A 431 -2.89 5.20 -0.07
N PHE A 432 -3.99 5.61 0.56
CA PHE A 432 -4.56 5.04 1.79
C PHE A 432 -6.08 5.01 1.65
N SER A 433 -6.66 3.82 1.56
CA SER A 433 -8.12 3.66 1.43
C SER A 433 -8.75 3.45 2.80
N SER A 434 -9.89 4.09 3.05
CA SER A 434 -10.71 3.85 4.24
C SER A 434 -11.26 2.43 4.27
N PRO A 435 -11.38 1.78 5.45
CA PRO A 435 -11.89 0.41 5.55
C PRO A 435 -13.34 0.21 5.09
N ASN A 436 -14.17 1.25 5.20
CA ASN A 436 -15.57 1.27 4.74
C ASN A 436 -15.71 1.81 3.31
N ASN A 437 -14.59 2.03 2.60
CA ASN A 437 -14.53 2.49 1.22
C ASN A 437 -15.30 3.82 0.96
N ASP A 438 -15.31 4.78 1.90
CA ASP A 438 -15.86 6.13 1.66
C ASP A 438 -14.84 7.11 1.10
N ILE A 439 -13.58 7.03 1.54
CA ILE A 439 -12.54 7.97 1.15
C ILE A 439 -11.22 7.28 0.84
N ILE A 440 -10.43 7.92 -0.01
CA ILE A 440 -9.04 7.57 -0.26
C ILE A 440 -8.17 8.82 -0.15
N ILE A 441 -7.04 8.67 0.52
CA ILE A 441 -6.04 9.72 0.67
C ILE A 441 -4.90 9.38 -0.26
N VAL A 442 -4.56 10.29 -1.15
CA VAL A 442 -3.47 10.17 -2.11
C VAL A 442 -2.36 11.12 -1.70
N SER A 443 -1.19 10.58 -1.40
CA SER A 443 0.00 11.35 -1.08
C SER A 443 0.76 11.70 -2.35
N THR A 444 1.18 12.95 -2.45
CA THR A 444 2.02 13.51 -3.52
C THR A 444 3.27 14.13 -2.90
N TYR A 445 4.17 14.71 -3.69
CA TYR A 445 5.39 15.35 -3.15
C TYR A 445 5.12 16.55 -2.24
N SER A 446 3.94 17.16 -2.33
CA SER A 446 3.63 18.42 -1.65
C SER A 446 2.26 18.46 -0.98
N HIS A 447 1.40 17.46 -1.19
CA HIS A 447 0.05 17.47 -0.65
C HIS A 447 -0.48 16.06 -0.35
N LEU A 448 -1.36 15.98 0.65
CA LEU A 448 -2.36 14.93 0.77
C LEU A 448 -3.63 15.39 0.05
N LEU A 449 -4.05 14.63 -0.95
CA LEU A 449 -5.29 14.84 -1.69
C LEU A 449 -6.31 13.82 -1.21
N ILE A 450 -7.45 14.28 -0.72
CA ILE A 450 -8.50 13.39 -0.19
C ILE A 450 -9.64 13.34 -1.19
N TYR A 451 -10.02 12.14 -1.63
CA TYR A 451 -11.10 11.91 -2.58
C TYR A 451 -12.18 11.06 -1.94
N ASN A 452 -13.42 11.30 -2.36
CA ASN A 452 -14.50 10.36 -2.11
C ASN A 452 -14.41 9.17 -3.05
N ILE A 453 -14.86 8.02 -2.55
CA ILE A 453 -15.08 6.82 -3.31
C ILE A 453 -16.60 6.61 -3.41
N PHE A 454 -17.10 6.42 -4.62
CA PHE A 454 -18.50 6.10 -4.88
C PHE A 454 -18.55 4.85 -5.77
N ASP A 455 -19.26 3.81 -5.34
CA ASP A 455 -19.41 2.55 -6.07
C ASP A 455 -18.06 1.97 -6.55
N GLY A 456 -17.03 2.04 -5.69
CA GLY A 456 -15.68 1.55 -6.00
C GLY A 456 -14.85 2.43 -6.93
N ASN A 457 -15.32 3.64 -7.27
CA ASN A 457 -14.65 4.57 -8.19
C ASN A 457 -14.19 5.85 -7.51
N LEU A 458 -13.06 6.38 -7.98
CA LEU A 458 -12.50 7.65 -7.52
C LEU A 458 -13.28 8.84 -8.11
N ASN A 459 -13.69 9.79 -7.27
CA ASN A 459 -14.23 11.05 -7.77
C ASN A 459 -13.16 11.87 -8.54
N THR A 460 -13.58 12.73 -9.47
CA THR A 460 -12.67 13.51 -10.32
C THR A 460 -11.95 14.64 -9.60
N VAL A 461 -12.54 15.16 -8.51
CA VAL A 461 -12.02 16.32 -7.76
C VAL A 461 -11.80 15.93 -6.30
N PRO A 462 -10.66 16.32 -5.68
CA PRO A 462 -10.43 16.07 -4.27
C PRO A 462 -11.38 16.92 -3.41
N ILE A 463 -11.93 16.32 -2.36
CA ILE A 463 -12.78 17.01 -1.38
C ILE A 463 -11.98 17.83 -0.36
N ALA A 464 -10.70 17.54 -0.22
CA ALA A 464 -9.79 18.31 0.62
C ALA A 464 -8.34 18.14 0.15
N LYS A 465 -7.58 19.22 0.31
CA LYS A 465 -6.16 19.27 0.02
C LYS A 465 -5.39 19.84 1.22
N ILE A 466 -4.46 19.05 1.74
CA ILE A 466 -3.63 19.37 2.90
C ILE A 466 -2.18 19.47 2.43
N GLU A 467 -1.49 20.55 2.78
CA GLU A 467 -0.08 20.75 2.39
C GLU A 467 0.84 19.80 3.18
N LEU A 468 1.80 19.20 2.47
CA LEU A 468 2.86 18.38 3.04
C LEU A 468 4.19 19.14 3.01
N PRO A 469 5.00 19.05 4.08
CA PRO A 469 6.37 19.52 4.06
C PRO A 469 7.19 18.83 2.97
N GLU A 470 8.24 19.51 2.52
CA GLU A 470 9.15 18.98 1.50
C GLU A 470 9.78 17.65 1.97
N ASN A 471 9.83 16.67 1.06
CA ASN A 471 10.40 15.34 1.32
C ASN A 471 9.75 14.58 2.49
N ALA A 472 8.53 14.97 2.89
CA ALA A 472 7.77 14.25 3.90
C ALA A 472 7.39 12.84 3.41
N SER A 473 7.37 11.88 4.33
CA SER A 473 6.97 10.50 4.07
C SER A 473 6.02 10.02 5.15
N ILE A 474 5.14 9.08 4.81
CA ILE A 474 4.13 8.58 5.74
C ILE A 474 4.64 7.27 6.36
N VAL A 475 4.71 7.24 7.69
CA VAL A 475 5.24 6.11 8.48
C VAL A 475 4.15 5.40 9.28
N MET A 476 2.93 5.95 9.36
CA MET A 476 1.81 5.35 10.07
C MET A 476 0.51 5.67 9.36
N SER A 477 -0.41 4.71 9.28
CA SER A 477 -1.74 4.91 8.72
C SER A 477 -2.77 4.05 9.44
N GLU A 478 -3.35 4.61 10.49
CA GLU A 478 -4.27 3.89 11.36
C GLU A 478 -5.69 4.41 11.18
N TRP A 479 -6.61 3.51 10.83
CA TRP A 479 -8.00 3.85 10.53
C TRP A 479 -8.93 3.54 11.69
N SER A 480 -9.97 4.34 11.80
CA SER A 480 -11.07 4.20 12.75
C SER A 480 -12.40 4.35 12.01
N ILE A 481 -13.38 3.54 12.40
CA ILE A 481 -14.73 3.52 11.80
C ILE A 481 -15.80 3.51 12.87
N GLY A 482 -17.03 3.87 12.50
CA GLY A 482 -18.19 3.83 13.39
C GLY A 482 -18.05 4.84 14.53
N ARG A 483 -18.04 4.39 15.79
CA ARG A 483 -17.95 5.29 16.96
C ARG A 483 -16.53 5.80 17.27
N TYR A 484 -15.50 5.16 16.72
CA TYR A 484 -14.11 5.44 17.09
C TYR A 484 -13.57 6.79 16.57
N PRO A 485 -13.93 7.29 15.38
CA PRO A 485 -13.43 8.58 14.90
C PRO A 485 -13.68 9.73 15.87
N THR A 486 -14.86 9.79 16.48
CA THR A 486 -15.18 10.80 17.52
C THR A 486 -14.30 10.65 18.76
N ILE A 487 -14.00 9.41 19.19
CA ILE A 487 -13.12 9.14 20.34
C ILE A 487 -11.69 9.58 20.02
N TRP A 488 -11.20 9.25 18.82
CA TRP A 488 -9.85 9.54 18.38
C TRP A 488 -9.62 11.03 18.22
N GLN A 489 -10.57 11.75 17.60
CA GLN A 489 -10.50 13.21 17.50
C GLN A 489 -10.44 13.88 18.87
N ASN A 490 -11.25 13.41 19.84
CA ASN A 490 -11.21 13.95 21.19
C ASN A 490 -9.84 13.75 21.85
N GLU A 491 -9.18 12.60 21.63
CA GLU A 491 -7.84 12.37 22.14
C GLU A 491 -6.80 13.26 21.45
N VAL A 492 -6.92 13.48 20.13
CA VAL A 492 -6.05 14.43 19.40
C VAL A 492 -6.17 15.84 19.97
N ILE A 493 -7.40 16.34 20.14
CA ILE A 493 -7.67 17.67 20.71
C ILE A 493 -7.14 17.77 22.15
N LYS A 494 -7.36 16.73 22.96
CA LYS A 494 -6.89 16.68 24.36
C LYS A 494 -5.37 16.74 24.48
N ASN A 495 -4.63 16.27 23.47
CA ASN A 495 -3.17 16.31 23.43
C ASN A 495 -2.63 17.51 22.66
N ASN A 496 -3.39 18.61 22.55
CA ASN A 496 -2.97 19.85 21.88
C ASN A 496 -2.94 19.78 20.34
N GLY A 497 -3.76 18.92 19.73
CA GLY A 497 -3.96 18.92 18.29
C GLY A 497 -4.46 20.28 17.78
N ILE A 498 -3.78 20.83 16.78
CA ILE A 498 -4.07 22.11 16.16
C ILE A 498 -4.93 21.85 14.92
N GLU A 499 -6.08 22.50 14.82
CA GLU A 499 -6.91 22.41 13.62
C GLU A 499 -6.18 23.02 12.41
N LEU A 500 -6.09 22.26 11.32
CA LEU A 500 -5.49 22.70 10.07
C LEU A 500 -6.55 23.24 9.12
N GLU A 501 -6.25 24.37 8.47
CA GLU A 501 -7.00 24.79 7.30
C GLU A 501 -6.68 23.87 6.11
N TYR A 502 -7.70 23.54 5.33
CA TYR A 502 -7.56 22.78 4.09
C TYR A 502 -8.36 23.47 2.99
N LYS A 503 -7.93 23.29 1.74
CA LYS A 503 -8.61 23.84 0.57
C LYS A 503 -9.64 22.83 0.07
N ILE A 504 -10.80 23.34 -0.32
CA ILE A 504 -11.85 22.63 -1.07
C ILE A 504 -11.81 23.23 -2.48
N ASP A 505 -11.69 22.39 -3.50
CA ASP A 505 -11.69 22.84 -4.91
C ASP A 505 -13.11 23.20 -5.40
#